data_AF-A0AAI8FTF9-F1
#
_entry.id   AF-A0AAI8FTF9-F1
#
_cell.length_a   1.000
_cell.length_b   1.000
_cell.length_c   1.000
_cell.angle_alpha   90.00
_cell.angle_beta   90.00
_cell.angle_gamma   90.00
#
_symmetry.space_group_name_H-M   'P 1'
#
loop_
_entity.id
_entity.type
_entity.pdbx_description
1 polymer ?
#
loop_
_entity_poly.entity_id
_entity_poly.type
_entity_poly.pdbx_seq_one_letter_code
_entity_poly.pdbx_strand_id
1 'polypeptide(L)'
;MKEVLMCRPTAFDVVYAINPWMEVNNKPNKTLALKQWQNLYDTYQKLGVKINLIEQGENVPDMVFTANAGVVRENTFIASNFRPAERKPEEVLFQ
;
A
#
# COMPACT_ATOMS: atom_id res chain seq x y z
N MET A 1 22.28 3.37 -0.53
CA MET A 1 21.09 4.21 -0.86
C MET A 1 19.89 3.56 -0.22
N LYS A 2 18.97 4.31 0.42
CA LYS A 2 17.73 3.73 0.96
C LYS A 2 16.72 3.61 -0.16
N GLU A 3 15.98 2.51 -0.20
CA GLU A 3 15.01 2.19 -1.25
C GLU A 3 13.71 1.71 -0.63
N VAL A 4 12.58 2.13 -1.19
CA VAL A 4 11.24 1.76 -0.74
C VAL A 4 10.31 1.48 -1.92
N LEU A 5 9.33 0.62 -1.70
CA LEU A 5 8.20 0.40 -2.60
C LEU A 5 6.99 1.18 -2.09
N MET A 6 6.31 1.92 -2.96
CA MET A 6 5.06 2.62 -2.64
C MET A 6 3.98 2.30 -3.69
N CYS A 7 2.72 2.31 -3.28
CA CYS A 7 1.57 2.16 -4.16
C CYS A 7 0.69 3.41 -4.02
N ARG A 8 0.37 4.06 -5.14
CA ARG A 8 -0.42 5.30 -5.16
C ARG A 8 -1.90 4.97 -4.89
N PRO A 9 -2.63 5.74 -4.04
CA PRO A 9 -4.00 5.43 -3.64
C PRO A 9 -5.03 5.80 -4.71
N THR A 10 -4.98 5.18 -5.90
CA THR A 10 -5.94 5.41 -6.99
C THR A 10 -7.30 4.73 -6.72
N ALA A 11 -7.30 3.60 -6.03
CA ALA A 11 -8.47 2.80 -5.66
C ALA A 11 -8.63 2.63 -4.13
N PHE A 12 -7.91 3.42 -3.32
CA PHE A 12 -8.00 3.35 -1.85
C PHE A 12 -9.42 3.66 -1.33
N ASP A 13 -9.91 2.79 -0.44
CA ASP A 13 -11.21 2.91 0.24
C ASP A 13 -11.25 1.99 1.49
N VAL A 14 -12.25 2.15 2.36
CA VAL A 14 -12.58 1.23 3.46
C VAL A 14 -13.88 0.52 3.11
N VAL A 15 -13.79 -0.66 2.48
CA VAL A 15 -14.95 -1.44 1.98
C VAL A 15 -15.23 -2.71 2.79
N TYR A 16 -14.37 -3.03 3.75
CA TYR A 16 -14.50 -4.12 4.71
C TYR A 16 -13.79 -3.72 6.02
N ALA A 17 -13.95 -4.52 7.08
CA ALA A 17 -13.31 -4.28 8.38
C ALA A 17 -12.58 -5.53 8.88
N ILE A 18 -11.27 -5.54 8.73
CA ILE A 18 -10.37 -6.67 9.08
C ILE A 18 -9.44 -6.34 10.25
N ASN A 19 -9.53 -5.12 10.79
CA ASN A 19 -8.82 -4.66 11.98
C ASN A 19 -9.66 -3.62 12.76
N PRO A 20 -9.32 -3.32 14.03
CA PRO A 20 -10.14 -2.46 14.89
C PRO A 20 -10.26 -0.99 14.46
N TRP A 21 -9.45 -0.51 13.52
CA TRP A 21 -9.46 0.87 13.04
C TRP A 21 -10.42 1.08 11.86
N MET A 22 -10.85 0.00 11.21
CA MET A 22 -11.69 0.07 10.03
C MET A 22 -13.17 0.15 10.39
N GLU A 23 -13.85 1.15 9.84
CA GLU A 23 -15.28 1.32 9.92
C GLU A 23 -15.84 1.60 8.52
N VAL A 24 -16.65 0.68 7.98
CA VAL A 24 -17.11 0.73 6.58
C VAL A 24 -17.96 1.96 6.27
N ASN A 25 -18.64 2.52 7.28
CA ASN A 25 -19.44 3.73 7.16
C ASN A 25 -18.58 5.02 7.22
N ASN A 26 -17.33 4.93 7.66
CA ASN A 26 -16.39 6.04 7.75
C ASN A 26 -15.45 6.03 6.54
N LYS A 27 -15.94 6.56 5.42
CA LYS A 27 -15.22 6.55 4.15
C LYS A 27 -14.07 7.55 4.11
N PRO A 28 -12.89 7.18 3.55
CA PRO A 28 -11.80 8.13 3.39
C PRO A 28 -12.16 9.21 2.37
N ASN A 29 -11.73 10.44 2.65
CA ASN A 29 -11.73 11.49 1.64
C ASN A 29 -10.61 11.22 0.62
N LYS A 30 -10.97 10.78 -0.59
CA LYS A 30 -10.00 10.37 -1.63
C LYS A 30 -9.02 11.47 -2.02
N THR A 31 -9.49 12.71 -2.13
CA THR A 31 -8.64 13.87 -2.45
C THR A 31 -7.63 14.14 -1.33
N LEU A 32 -8.07 14.06 -0.07
CA LEU A 32 -7.19 14.24 1.08
C LEU A 32 -6.19 13.08 1.20
N ALA A 33 -6.63 11.83 1.03
CA ALA A 33 -5.77 10.65 1.05
C ALA A 33 -4.66 10.76 -0.01
N LEU A 34 -5.01 11.17 -1.23
CA LEU A 34 -4.04 11.41 -2.29
C LEU A 34 -3.05 12.53 -1.92
N LYS A 35 -3.53 13.64 -1.35
CA LYS A 35 -2.67 14.74 -0.91
C LYS A 35 -1.71 14.30 0.20
N GLN A 36 -2.18 13.52 1.17
CA GLN A 36 -1.36 13.00 2.27
C GLN A 36 -0.30 12.02 1.75
N TRP A 37 -0.68 11.12 0.84
CA TRP A 37 0.26 10.22 0.18
C TRP A 37 1.31 10.98 -0.63
N GLN A 38 0.90 11.99 -1.40
CA GLN A 38 1.82 12.80 -2.19
C GLN A 38 2.82 13.53 -1.31
N ASN A 39 2.38 14.05 -0.17
CA ASN A 39 3.29 14.66 0.80
C ASN A 39 4.34 13.66 1.32
N LEU A 40 3.94 12.42 1.63
CA LEU A 40 4.88 11.36 2.04
C LEU A 40 5.88 11.02 0.93
N TYR A 41 5.40 10.85 -0.30
CA TYR A 41 6.22 10.60 -1.48
C TYR A 41 7.26 11.71 -1.69
N ASP A 42 6.80 12.97 -1.69
CA ASP A 42 7.67 14.15 -1.87
C ASP A 42 8.70 14.27 -0.73
N THR A 43 8.31 13.95 0.51
CA THR A 43 9.24 13.92 1.65
C THR A 43 10.32 12.87 1.46
N TYR A 44 9.98 11.66 1.03
CA TYR A 44 10.98 10.62 0.75
C TYR A 44 11.92 11.00 -0.39
N GLN A 45 11.40 11.60 -1.46
CA GLN A 45 12.24 12.13 -2.54
C GLN A 45 13.22 13.19 -2.05
N LYS A 46 12.76 14.16 -1.24
CA LYS A 46 13.61 15.22 -0.66
C LYS A 46 14.71 14.66 0.24
N LEU A 47 14.46 13.53 0.90
CA LEU A 47 15.44 12.83 1.73
C LEU A 47 16.40 11.93 0.92
N GLY A 48 16.29 11.90 -0.41
CA GLY A 48 17.13 11.09 -1.28
C GLY A 48 16.84 9.59 -1.22
N VAL A 49 15.62 9.19 -0.81
CA VAL A 49 15.18 7.81 -0.86
C VAL A 49 14.79 7.46 -2.30
N LYS A 50 15.30 6.33 -2.81
CA LYS A 50 14.83 5.77 -4.09
C LYS A 50 13.44 5.18 -3.88
N ILE A 51 12.46 5.63 -4.67
CA ILE A 51 11.08 5.16 -4.59
C ILE A 51 10.77 4.38 -5.85
N ASN A 52 10.36 3.12 -5.70
CA ASN A 52 9.72 2.36 -6.77
C ASN A 52 8.20 2.45 -6.57
N LEU A 53 7.48 2.69 -7.66
CA LEU A 53 6.03 2.72 -7.64
C LEU A 53 5.48 1.44 -8.26
N ILE A 54 4.49 0.86 -7.59
CA ILE A 54 3.66 -0.22 -8.13
C ILE A 54 2.25 0.32 -8.41
N GLU A 55 1.68 -0.10 -9.53
CA GLU A 55 0.31 0.26 -9.90
C GLU A 55 -0.69 -0.44 -8.98
N GLN A 56 -1.71 0.30 -8.53
CA GLN A 56 -2.75 -0.27 -7.67
C GLN A 56 -3.76 -1.07 -8.51
N GLY A 57 -4.08 -2.28 -8.08
CA GLY A 57 -5.21 -3.02 -8.65
C GLY A 57 -6.57 -2.40 -8.24
N GLU A 58 -7.56 -2.43 -9.14
CA GLU A 58 -8.85 -1.75 -8.95
C GLU A 58 -9.64 -2.25 -7.73
N ASN A 59 -9.51 -3.53 -7.38
CA ASN A 59 -10.30 -4.19 -6.33
C ASN A 59 -9.49 -4.52 -5.07
N VAL A 60 -8.34 -3.88 -4.88
CA VAL A 60 -7.44 -4.10 -3.74
C VAL A 60 -7.12 -2.77 -3.05
N PRO A 61 -8.07 -2.24 -2.24
CA PRO A 61 -7.93 -0.91 -1.67
C PRO A 61 -6.75 -0.81 -0.70
N ASP A 62 -6.41 -1.90 0.01
CA ASP A 62 -5.31 -1.94 0.98
C ASP A 62 -3.91 -2.15 0.37
N MET A 63 -3.80 -2.33 -0.96
CA MET A 63 -2.50 -2.50 -1.65
C MET A 63 -1.56 -1.30 -1.45
N VAL A 64 -2.10 -0.14 -1.07
CA VAL A 64 -1.36 1.05 -0.65
C VAL A 64 -0.40 0.78 0.52
N PHE A 65 -0.68 -0.23 1.34
CA PHE A 65 0.15 -0.67 2.47
C PHE A 65 1.21 -1.70 2.02
N THR A 66 2.13 -1.26 1.16
CA THR A 66 3.21 -2.08 0.57
C THR A 66 4.14 -2.73 1.60
N ALA A 67 4.16 -2.23 2.84
CA ALA A 67 4.87 -2.87 3.95
C ALA A 67 4.38 -4.30 4.22
N ASN A 68 3.17 -4.65 3.78
CA ASN A 68 2.64 -6.00 3.93
C ASN A 68 2.85 -6.89 2.70
N ALA A 69 3.49 -6.41 1.63
CA ALA A 69 3.76 -7.24 0.44
C ALA A 69 4.63 -8.47 0.77
N GLY A 70 5.56 -8.30 1.70
CA GLY A 70 6.45 -9.35 2.16
C GLY A 70 7.66 -8.79 2.89
N VAL A 71 8.67 -9.62 3.10
CA VAL A 71 9.94 -9.23 3.74
C VAL A 71 11.07 -9.37 2.72
N VAL A 72 11.88 -8.33 2.59
CA VAL A 72 13.06 -8.30 1.72
C VAL A 72 14.32 -8.37 2.58
N ARG A 73 15.25 -9.25 2.19
CA ARG A 73 16.63 -9.26 2.69
C ARG A 73 17.57 -9.47 1.51
N GLU A 74 18.41 -8.47 1.25
CA GLU A 74 19.33 -8.47 0.11
C GLU A 74 18.56 -8.76 -1.20
N ASN A 75 18.87 -9.88 -1.87
CA ASN A 75 18.23 -10.28 -3.12
C ASN A 75 17.10 -11.31 -2.92
N THR A 76 16.66 -11.53 -1.69
CA THR A 76 15.58 -12.47 -1.35
C THR A 76 14.34 -11.72 -0.93
N PHE A 77 13.22 -12.05 -1.59
CA PHE A 77 11.89 -11.60 -1.21
C PHE A 77 11.06 -12.80 -0.76
N ILE A 78 10.51 -12.72 0.45
CA ILE A 78 9.54 -13.68 0.98
C ILE A 78 8.18 -12.99 0.91
N ALA A 79 7.35 -13.41 -0.03
CA ALA A 79 6.00 -12.89 -0.21
C ALA A 79 5.11 -13.19 1.01
N SER A 80 4.25 -12.24 1.35
CA SER A 80 3.24 -12.45 2.39
C SER A 80 2.17 -13.44 1.94
N ASN A 81 1.65 -14.21 2.91
CA ASN A 81 0.42 -14.98 2.79
C ASN A 81 -0.61 -14.35 3.73
N PHE A 82 -1.57 -13.62 3.17
CA PHE A 82 -2.49 -12.82 3.97
C PHE A 82 -3.51 -13.72 4.68
N ARG A 83 -3.68 -13.49 5.99
CA ARG A 83 -4.74 -14.15 6.77
C ARG A 83 -6.14 -13.70 6.33
N PRO A 84 -6.45 -12.39 6.19
CA PRO A 84 -7.75 -11.92 5.71
C PRO A 84 -7.92 -12.23 4.23
N ALA A 85 -9.06 -12.82 3.86
CA ALA A 85 -9.35 -13.20 2.47
C ALA A 85 -9.43 -11.98 1.55
N GLU A 86 -9.84 -10.84 2.08
CA GLU A 86 -10.01 -9.56 1.41
C GLU A 86 -8.70 -9.02 0.81
N ARG A 87 -7.55 -9.35 1.44
CA ARG A 87 -6.22 -8.92 0.99
C ARG A 87 -5.48 -9.95 0.14
N LYS A 88 -5.95 -11.20 0.06
CA LYS A 88 -5.33 -12.25 -0.77
C LYS A 88 -5.16 -11.88 -2.25
N PRO A 89 -6.10 -11.16 -2.89
CA PRO A 89 -5.91 -10.74 -4.28
C PRO A 89 -4.69 -9.85 -4.51
N GLU A 90 -4.11 -9.23 -3.47
CA GLU A 90 -2.89 -8.43 -3.57
C GLU A 90 -1.64 -9.30 -3.84
N GLU A 91 -1.64 -10.56 -3.41
CA GLU A 91 -0.46 -11.44 -3.45
C GLU A 91 0.08 -11.60 -4.87
N VAL A 92 -0.82 -11.75 -5.85
CA VAL A 92 -0.45 -11.94 -7.26
C VAL A 92 0.01 -10.65 -7.94
N LEU A 93 -0.22 -9.49 -7.31
CA LEU A 93 0.18 -8.19 -7.85
C LEU A 93 1.57 -7.77 -7.36
N PHE A 94 2.00 -8.23 -6.19
CA PHE A 94 3.35 -8.00 -5.65
C PHE A 94 4.37 -8.98 -6.27
N GLN A 95 4.77 -8.71 -7.52
CA GLN A 95 5.79 -9.47 -8.26
C GLN A 95 7.11 -8.71 -8.40
#